data_AF-A0A183D0V3-F1
#
_entry.id   AF-A0A183D0V3-F1
#
_cell.length_a   1.000
_cell.length_b   1.000
_cell.length_c   1.000
_cell.angle_alpha   90.00
_cell.angle_beta   90.00
_cell.angle_gamma   90.00
#
_symmetry.space_group_name_H-M   'P 1'
#
loop_
_entity.id
_entity.type
_entity.pdbx_description
1 polymer ?
#
loop_
_entity_poly.entity_id
_entity_poly.type
_entity_poly.pdbx_seq_one_letter_code
_entity_poly.pdbx_strand_id
1 'polypeptide(L)'
;MKNLKKDGRGEGTEKEEVYSKLIASLWAEFVVAGFLVAYFYTSITGILALETNLDGKMLLPPKSQSVEGIRIMSDIVWPDYLSINYIIQRPPNFSNPEEYHSFAVSFVHFYY
;
A
#
# COMPACT_ATOMS: atom_id res chain seq x y z
N MET A 1 -4.05 8.21 -70.82
CA MET A 1 -4.38 8.00 -69.39
C MET A 1 -3.69 6.74 -68.90
N LYS A 2 -2.58 6.86 -68.16
CA LYS A 2 -1.98 5.75 -67.39
C LYS A 2 -2.30 6.03 -65.93
N ASN A 3 -3.26 5.29 -65.38
CA ASN A 3 -3.63 5.36 -63.98
C ASN A 3 -2.54 4.69 -63.15
N LEU A 4 -1.77 5.51 -62.42
CA LEU A 4 -0.84 5.06 -61.40
C LEU A 4 -1.66 4.46 -60.24
N LYS A 5 -1.59 3.14 -60.12
CA LYS A 5 -2.04 2.40 -58.94
C LYS A 5 -1.15 2.83 -57.77
N LYS A 6 -1.66 3.73 -56.93
CA LYS A 6 -0.99 4.18 -55.70
C LYS A 6 -0.93 2.97 -54.75
N ASP A 7 0.27 2.42 -54.59
CA ASP A 7 0.53 1.28 -53.73
C ASP A 7 0.39 1.71 -52.26
N GLY A 8 -0.64 1.21 -51.58
CA GLY A 8 -0.96 1.52 -50.17
C GLY A 8 0.03 0.94 -49.15
N ARG A 9 1.17 0.42 -49.62
CA ARG A 9 2.23 -0.18 -48.78
C ARG A 9 3.21 0.83 -48.19
N GLY A 10 3.28 2.05 -48.73
CA GLY A 10 4.20 3.10 -48.27
C GLY A 10 3.70 3.93 -47.07
N GLU A 11 2.38 4.02 -46.86
CA GLU A 11 1.80 4.88 -45.81
C GLU A 11 2.03 4.35 -44.38
N GLY A 12 2.23 3.03 -44.21
CA GLY A 12 2.52 2.42 -42.91
C GLY A 12 3.97 2.63 -42.50
N THR A 13 4.90 2.37 -43.42
CA THR A 13 6.35 2.55 -43.22
C THR A 13 6.73 4.01 -42.98
N GLU A 14 6.06 4.96 -43.64
CA GLU A 14 6.32 6.39 -43.42
C GLU A 14 5.94 6.83 -42.01
N LYS A 15 4.82 6.34 -41.46
CA LYS A 15 4.40 6.64 -40.08
C LYS A 15 5.33 6.03 -39.05
N GLU A 16 5.83 4.82 -39.30
CA GLU A 16 6.78 4.13 -38.43
C GLU A 16 8.14 4.82 -38.40
N GLU A 17 8.63 5.31 -39.54
CA GLU A 17 9.87 6.07 -39.63
C GLU A 17 9.77 7.43 -38.93
N VAL A 18 8.63 8.12 -39.09
CA VAL A 18 8.36 9.39 -38.40
C VAL A 18 8.28 9.17 -36.88
N TYR A 19 7.59 8.14 -36.43
CA TYR A 19 7.48 7.78 -35.02
C TYR A 19 8.84 7.44 -34.39
N SER A 20 9.65 6.63 -35.07
CA SER A 20 11.01 6.29 -34.61
C SER A 20 11.92 7.51 -34.51
N LYS A 21 11.89 8.42 -35.50
CA LYS A 21 12.67 9.66 -35.45
C LYS A 21 12.22 10.60 -34.34
N LEU A 22 10.92 10.61 -34.04
CA LEU A 22 10.34 11.49 -33.02
C LEU A 22 10.71 11.00 -31.62
N ILE A 23 10.67 9.69 -31.38
CA ILE A 23 11.06 9.08 -30.08
C ILE A 23 12.57 9.04 -29.88
N ALA A 24 13.35 8.82 -30.94
CA ALA A 24 14.81 8.83 -30.87
C ALA A 24 15.41 10.26 -30.78
N SER A 25 14.56 11.29 -30.76
CA SER A 25 15.01 12.67 -30.55
C SER A 25 15.44 12.87 -29.10
N LEU A 26 16.63 13.43 -28.90
CA LEU A 26 17.17 13.79 -27.57
C LEU A 26 16.16 14.57 -26.71
N TRP A 27 15.39 15.47 -27.32
CA TRP A 27 14.36 16.25 -26.61
C TRP A 27 13.18 15.39 -26.12
N ALA A 28 12.76 14.41 -26.93
CA ALA A 28 11.70 13.49 -26.54
C ALA A 28 12.17 12.57 -25.41
N GLU A 29 13.43 12.12 -25.46
CA GLU A 29 14.04 11.31 -24.40
C GLU A 29 14.07 12.04 -23.06
N PHE A 30 14.47 13.32 -23.02
CA PHE A 30 14.46 14.11 -21.79
C PHE A 30 13.05 14.29 -21.21
N VAL A 31 12.05 14.52 -22.06
CA VAL A 31 10.65 14.67 -21.63
C VAL A 31 10.13 13.36 -21.04
N VAL A 32 10.39 12.24 -21.71
CA VAL A 32 9.97 10.91 -21.24
C VAL A 32 10.67 10.54 -19.94
N ALA A 33 11.98 10.78 -19.84
CA ALA A 33 12.75 10.54 -18.62
C ALA A 33 12.23 11.39 -17.45
N GLY A 34 11.96 12.68 -17.67
CA GLY A 34 11.36 13.56 -16.66
C GLY A 34 9.98 13.07 -16.21
N PHE A 35 9.14 12.63 -17.15
CA PHE A 35 7.83 12.08 -16.83
C PHE A 35 7.92 10.78 -16.01
N LEU A 36 8.86 9.89 -16.36
CA LEU A 36 9.14 8.67 -15.60
C LEU A 36 9.59 8.98 -14.17
N VAL A 37 10.51 9.92 -14.00
CA VAL A 37 10.97 10.34 -12.67
C VAL A 37 9.81 10.91 -11.84
N ALA A 38 8.99 11.79 -12.41
CA ALA A 38 7.81 12.32 -11.74
C ALA A 38 6.83 11.21 -11.35
N TYR A 39 6.56 10.28 -12.26
CA TYR A 39 5.68 9.13 -12.02
C TYR A 39 6.17 8.24 -10.87
N PHE A 40 7.46 7.90 -10.87
CA PHE A 40 8.05 7.11 -9.78
C PHE A 40 8.00 7.86 -8.46
N TYR A 41 8.30 9.17 -8.46
CA TYR A 41 8.23 10.00 -7.26
C TYR A 41 6.82 10.01 -6.67
N THR A 42 5.79 10.24 -7.50
CA THR A 42 4.39 10.20 -7.05
C THR A 42 3.97 8.81 -6.59
N SER A 43 4.44 7.76 -7.25
CA SER A 43 4.11 6.37 -6.87
C SER A 43 4.71 6.00 -5.51
N ILE A 44 5.98 6.32 -5.27
CA ILE A 44 6.64 6.06 -3.98
C ILE A 44 5.95 6.85 -2.87
N THR A 45 5.66 8.13 -3.11
CA THR A 45 4.94 8.97 -2.14
C THR A 45 3.55 8.41 -1.83
N GLY A 46 2.83 7.93 -2.86
CA GLY A 46 1.54 7.27 -2.69
C GLY A 46 1.61 5.97 -1.89
N ILE A 47 2.65 5.16 -2.11
CA ILE A 47 2.88 3.93 -1.33
C ILE A 47 3.19 4.26 0.13
N LEU A 48 4.00 5.29 0.40
CA LEU A 48 4.31 5.72 1.76
C LEU A 48 3.10 6.33 2.48
N ALA A 49 2.20 6.96 1.74
CA ALA A 49 0.95 7.51 2.26
C ALA A 49 -0.19 6.47 2.35
N LEU A 50 0.06 5.21 1.95
CA LEU A 50 -0.94 4.17 1.98
C LEU A 50 -1.19 3.74 3.43
N GLU A 51 -2.32 4.12 3.98
CA GLU A 51 -2.77 3.58 5.26
C GLU A 51 -3.23 2.13 5.07
N THR A 52 -2.56 1.18 5.73
CA THR A 52 -2.92 -0.24 5.70
C THR A 52 -4.02 -0.59 6.71
N ASN A 53 -4.63 0.41 7.34
CA ASN A 53 -5.72 0.22 8.29
C ASN A 53 -7.00 -0.09 7.52
N LEU A 54 -7.43 -1.36 7.57
CA LEU A 54 -8.73 -1.77 7.03
C LEU A 54 -9.83 -1.23 7.94
N ASP A 55 -10.48 -0.14 7.54
CA ASP A 55 -11.68 0.34 8.23
C ASP A 55 -12.81 -0.68 8.03
N GLY A 56 -13.26 -1.30 9.13
CA GLY A 56 -14.36 -2.25 9.14
C GLY A 56 -15.67 -1.68 8.57
N LYS A 57 -15.82 -0.34 8.51
CA LYS A 57 -16.97 0.33 7.88
C LYS A 57 -17.02 0.09 6.36
N MET A 58 -15.88 -0.12 5.70
CA MET A 58 -15.83 -0.38 4.25
C MET A 58 -16.34 -1.78 3.88
N LEU A 59 -16.43 -2.70 4.85
CA LEU A 59 -16.98 -4.04 4.65
C LEU A 59 -18.51 -4.08 4.72
N LEU A 60 -19.14 -2.96 5.12
CA LEU A 60 -20.58 -2.88 5.30
C LEU A 60 -21.25 -2.07 4.19
N PRO A 61 -22.51 -2.39 3.85
CA PRO A 61 -23.31 -1.52 2.98
C PRO A 61 -23.42 -0.11 3.58
N PRO A 62 -23.26 0.96 2.78
CA PRO A 62 -23.16 2.35 3.27
C PRO A 62 -24.40 2.91 3.99
N LYS A 63 -25.49 2.15 4.09
CA LYS A 63 -26.72 2.52 4.83
C LYS A 63 -27.07 1.54 5.96
N SER A 64 -26.16 0.66 6.36
CA SER A 64 -26.41 -0.30 7.45
C SER A 64 -26.30 0.35 8.82
N GLN A 65 -27.21 0.01 9.75
CA GLN A 65 -27.12 0.40 11.17
C GLN A 65 -25.83 -0.13 11.83
N SER A 66 -25.24 -1.20 11.30
CA SER A 66 -23.98 -1.75 11.80
C SER A 66 -22.78 -0.81 11.59
N VAL A 67 -22.85 0.15 10.67
CA VAL A 67 -21.78 1.15 10.46
C VAL A 67 -21.62 2.04 11.70
N GLU A 68 -22.73 2.36 12.35
CA GLU A 68 -22.73 3.15 13.60
C GLU A 68 -22.15 2.36 14.77
N GLY A 69 -22.42 1.05 14.83
CA GLY A 69 -21.80 0.15 15.81
C GLY A 69 -20.28 0.07 15.66
N ILE A 70 -19.77 -0.03 14.42
CA ILE A 70 -18.32 -0.01 14.16
C ILE A 70 -17.71 1.35 14.53
N ARG A 71 -18.42 2.46 14.30
CA ARG A 71 -17.98 3.79 14.72
C ARG A 71 -17.80 3.88 16.24
N ILE A 72 -18.81 3.45 17.01
CA ILE A 72 -18.74 3.44 18.48
C ILE A 72 -17.60 2.53 18.96
N MET A 73 -17.46 1.34 18.37
CA MET A 73 -16.41 0.40 18.75
C MET A 73 -15.00 0.97 18.50
N SER A 74 -14.79 1.58 17.34
CA SER A 74 -13.50 2.16 16.94
C SER A 74 -13.14 3.43 17.71
N ASP A 75 -14.10 4.32 17.92
CA ASP A 75 -13.82 5.67 18.42
C ASP A 75 -13.88 5.77 19.95
N ILE A 76 -14.61 4.85 20.60
CA ILE A 76 -14.87 4.89 22.06
C ILE A 76 -14.33 3.64 22.74
N VAL A 77 -14.64 2.44 22.22
CA VAL A 77 -14.38 1.19 22.97
C VAL A 77 -12.94 0.71 22.82
N TRP A 78 -12.40 0.64 21.60
CA TRP A 78 -11.04 0.12 21.38
C TRP A 78 -9.92 0.95 22.00
N PRO A 79 -9.97 2.30 21.99
CA PRO A 79 -8.97 3.11 22.70
C PRO A 79 -8.96 2.85 24.21
N ASP A 80 -10.13 2.61 24.81
CA ASP A 80 -10.30 2.47 26.26
C ASP A 80 -10.21 1.01 26.75
N TYR A 81 -10.48 0.03 25.88
CA TYR A 81 -10.72 -1.35 26.28
C TYR A 81 -10.16 -2.39 25.30
N LEU A 82 -8.85 -2.34 25.05
CA LEU A 82 -8.12 -3.43 24.41
C LEU A 82 -7.64 -4.42 25.46
N SER A 83 -8.51 -5.36 25.83
CA SER A 83 -8.19 -6.42 26.81
C SER A 83 -7.20 -7.42 26.21
N ILE A 84 -5.91 -7.21 26.46
CA ILE A 84 -4.87 -8.18 26.10
C ILE A 84 -4.86 -9.31 27.13
N ASN A 85 -5.26 -10.50 26.71
CA ASN A 85 -5.19 -11.70 27.55
C ASN A 85 -3.87 -12.43 27.32
N TYR A 86 -3.06 -12.56 28.37
CA TYR A 86 -1.81 -13.31 28.33
C TYR A 86 -2.04 -14.75 28.77
N ILE A 87 -1.79 -15.69 27.86
CA ILE A 87 -1.83 -17.13 28.16
C ILE A 87 -0.40 -17.63 28.29
N ILE A 88 0.03 -17.91 29.52
CA ILE A 88 1.37 -18.42 29.80
C ILE A 88 1.35 -19.94 29.67
N GLN A 89 1.92 -20.46 28.59
CA GLN A 89 1.90 -21.91 28.30
C GLN A 89 2.73 -22.76 29.28
N ARG A 90 3.73 -22.15 29.95
CA ARG A 90 4.56 -22.79 30.99
C ARG A 90 4.76 -21.81 32.15
N PRO A 91 3.85 -21.79 33.13
CA PRO A 91 3.97 -20.86 34.25
C PRO A 91 5.19 -21.21 35.12
N PRO A 92 5.90 -20.21 35.66
CA PRO A 92 6.91 -20.46 36.68
C PRO A 92 6.26 -21.05 37.93
N ASN A 93 7.04 -21.70 38.78
CA ASN A 93 6.57 -22.05 40.10
C ASN A 93 6.50 -20.77 40.97
N PHE A 94 5.29 -20.23 41.16
CA PHE A 94 5.07 -19.03 41.97
C PHE A 94 5.43 -19.19 43.46
N SER A 95 5.61 -20.42 43.93
CA SER A 95 6.09 -20.70 45.28
C SER A 95 7.62 -20.66 45.40
N ASN A 96 8.35 -20.66 44.26
CA ASN A 96 9.81 -20.52 44.24
C ASN A 96 10.19 -19.04 43.99
N PRO A 97 10.82 -18.35 44.97
CA PRO A 97 11.11 -16.92 44.85
C PRO A 97 12.06 -16.58 43.70
N GLU A 98 12.99 -17.47 43.34
CA GLU A 98 13.96 -17.24 42.24
C GLU A 98 13.28 -17.30 40.86
N GLU A 99 12.41 -18.29 40.65
CA GLU A 99 11.63 -18.41 39.40
C GLU A 99 10.62 -17.28 39.25
N TYR A 100 9.99 -16.86 40.35
CA TYR A 100 9.09 -15.71 40.36
C TYR A 100 9.80 -14.41 40.01
N HIS A 101 10.96 -14.15 40.60
CA HIS A 101 11.74 -12.95 40.33
C HIS A 101 12.21 -12.89 38.86
N SER A 102 12.73 -14.00 38.33
CA SER A 102 13.13 -14.10 36.92
C SER A 102 11.97 -13.84 35.95
N PHE A 103 10.79 -14.39 36.25
CA PHE A 103 9.58 -14.15 35.48
C PHE A 103 9.13 -12.69 35.57
N ALA A 104 9.10 -12.10 36.77
CA ALA A 104 8.66 -10.72 36.99
C ALA A 104 9.54 -9.70 36.27
N VAL A 105 10.87 -9.84 36.34
CA VAL A 105 11.82 -8.95 35.65
C VAL A 105 11.69 -9.07 34.13
N SER A 106 11.58 -10.29 33.61
CA SER A 106 11.39 -10.52 32.18
C SER A 106 10.07 -9.94 31.68
N PHE A 107 8.98 -10.12 32.43
CA PHE A 107 7.66 -9.62 32.07
C PHE A 107 7.60 -8.09 32.10
N VAL A 108 8.25 -7.44 33.08
CA VAL A 108 8.31 -5.97 33.16
C VAL A 108 9.14 -5.37 32.01
N HIS A 109 10.19 -6.05 31.54
CA HIS A 109 10.98 -5.57 30.40
C HIS A 109 10.22 -5.64 29.05
N PHE A 110 9.16 -6.43 28.94
CA PHE A 110 8.29 -6.42 27.74
C PHE A 110 7.31 -5.23 27.74
N TYR A 111 7.20 -4.49 28.84
CA TYR A 111 6.24 -3.40 29.03
C TYR A 111 6.83 -1.99 28.87
N TYR A 112 8.14 -1.87 28.63
CA TYR A 112 8.85 -0.62 28.30
C TYR A 112 9.66 -0.78 27.02
#